data_AF-A0A0F9VMD9-F1
#
_entry.id   AF-A0A0F9VMD9-F1
#
_cell.length_a   1.000
_cell.length_b   1.000
_cell.length_c   1.000
_cell.angle_alpha   90.00
_cell.angle_beta   90.00
_cell.angle_gamma   90.00
#
_symmetry.space_group_name_H-M   'P 1'
#
loop_
_entity.id
_entity.type
_entity.pdbx_description
1 polymer ?
#
loop_
_entity_poly.entity_id
_entity_poly.type
_entity_poly.pdbx_seq_one_letter_code
_entity_poly.pdbx_strand_id
1 'polypeptide(L)' 'MDIFETIQKERQRQEDKWGQQNHDNYRWLAILTEEVGELSQSILHDEFGGRAAGMTRTELIHVAAVAVQWLECMLRNE' A
#
# COMPACT_ATOMS: atom_id res chain seq x y z
N MET A 1 -10.38 9.76 13.57
CA MET A 1 -10.23 9.34 12.17
C MET A 1 -10.22 7.84 12.16
N ASP A 2 -11.16 7.22 11.46
CA ASP A 2 -11.26 5.77 11.38
C ASP A 2 -10.13 5.22 10.50
N ILE A 3 -9.41 4.21 10.99
CA ILE A 3 -8.27 3.60 10.28
C ILE A 3 -8.75 2.84 9.05
N PHE A 4 -9.88 2.15 9.12
CA PHE A 4 -10.42 1.41 7.98
C PHE A 4 -10.94 2.37 6.91
N GLU A 5 -11.56 3.49 7.30
CA GLU A 5 -11.94 4.56 6.36
C GLU A 5 -10.71 5.15 5.65
N THR A 6 -9.60 5.30 6.38
CA THR A 6 -8.34 5.81 5.81
C THR A 6 -7.78 4.84 4.77
N ILE A 7 -7.75 3.55 5.07
CA ILE A 7 -7.31 2.50 4.15
C ILE A 7 -8.23 2.45 2.93
N GLN A 8 -9.55 2.55 3.12
CA GLN A 8 -10.52 2.56 2.03
C GLN A 8 -10.31 3.76 1.09
N LYS A 9 -10.07 4.96 1.63
CA LYS A 9 -9.76 6.15 0.84
C LYS A 9 -8.49 5.99 0.02
N GLU A 10 -7.45 5.40 0.61
CA GLU A 10 -6.21 5.15 -0.11
C GLU A 10 -6.41 4.14 -1.24
N ARG A 11 -7.16 3.06 -0.99
CA ARG A 11 -7.52 2.11 -2.05
C ARG A 11 -8.28 2.76 -3.20
N GLN A 12 -9.25 3.64 -2.90
CA GLN A 12 -9.95 4.40 -3.93
C GLN A 12 -8.98 5.29 -4.72
N ARG A 13 -8.05 5.96 -4.06
CA ARG A 13 -7.02 6.78 -4.73
C ARG A 13 -6.15 5.94 -5.67
N GLN A 14 -5.78 4.72 -5.27
CA GLN A 14 -5.01 3.80 -6.10
C GLN A 14 -5.83 3.31 -7.31
N GLU A 15 -7.10 2.96 -7.11
CA GLU A 15 -8.05 2.62 -8.17
C GLU A 15 -8.21 3.78 -9.17
N ASP A 16 -8.36 5.02 -8.70
CA ASP A 16 -8.49 6.19 -9.56
C ASP A 16 -7.21 6.44 -10.39
N LYS A 17 -6.04 6.13 -9.83
CA LYS A 17 -4.74 6.33 -10.47
C LYS A 17 -4.40 5.25 -11.49
N TRP A 18 -4.72 4.00 -11.19
CA TRP A 18 -4.24 2.83 -11.94
C TRP A 18 -5.35 2.01 -12.61
N GLY A 19 -6.61 2.30 -12.28
CA GLY A 19 -7.77 1.47 -12.62
C GLY A 19 -7.79 0.13 -11.89
N GLN A 20 -8.82 -0.67 -12.17
CA GLN A 20 -9.00 -1.97 -11.56
C GLN A 20 -7.80 -2.89 -11.80
N GLN A 21 -7.15 -3.30 -10.72
CA GLN A 21 -6.01 -4.21 -10.75
C GLN A 21 -6.48 -5.66 -10.56
N ASN A 22 -6.20 -6.53 -11.53
CA ASN A 22 -6.49 -7.97 -11.46
C ASN A 22 -5.23 -8.77 -11.83
N HIS A 23 -4.22 -8.67 -10.98
CA HIS A 23 -2.93 -9.31 -11.22
C HIS A 23 -2.84 -10.73 -10.66
N ASP A 24 -1.83 -11.49 -11.09
CA ASP A 24 -1.46 -12.75 -10.45
C ASP A 24 -0.79 -12.53 -9.07
N ASN A 25 -0.64 -13.62 -8.31
CA ASN A 25 -0.04 -13.59 -6.97
C ASN A 25 1.41 -13.11 -6.98
N TYR A 26 2.16 -13.37 -8.06
CA TYR A 26 3.54 -12.93 -8.16
C TYR A 26 3.63 -11.41 -8.25
N ARG A 27 2.83 -10.80 -9.12
CA ARG A 27 2.75 -9.36 -9.32
C ARG A 27 2.21 -8.66 -8.07
N TRP A 28 1.19 -9.21 -7.42
CA TRP A 28 0.69 -8.66 -6.16
C TRP A 28 1.74 -8.71 -5.04
N LEU A 29 2.47 -9.83 -4.91
CA LEU A 29 3.56 -9.94 -3.94
C LEU A 29 4.65 -8.90 -4.21
N ALA A 30 4.99 -8.67 -5.49
CA ALA A 30 5.98 -7.67 -5.87
C ALA A 30 5.52 -6.24 -5.47
N ILE A 31 4.27 -5.87 -5.76
CA ILE A 31 3.72 -4.56 -5.39
C ILE A 31 3.70 -4.40 -3.86
N LEU A 32 3.21 -5.40 -3.12
CA LEU A 32 3.19 -5.36 -1.66
C LEU A 32 4.60 -5.20 -1.06
N THR A 33 5.58 -5.90 -1.63
CA THR A 33 6.96 -5.84 -1.18
C THR A 33 7.59 -4.47 -1.45
N GLU A 34 7.20 -3.81 -2.54
CA GLU A 34 7.64 -2.44 -2.83
C GLU A 34 7.14 -1.46 -1.76
N GLU A 35 5.85 -1.51 -1.40
CA GLU A 35 5.29 -0.68 -0.32
C GLU A 35 5.96 -0.94 1.04
N VAL A 36 6.30 -2.21 1.34
CA VAL A 36 7.07 -2.56 2.56
C VAL A 36 8.48 -1.96 2.51
N GLY A 37 9.09 -1.91 1.33
CA GLY A 37 10.37 -1.24 1.10
C GLY A 37 10.31 0.26 1.33
N GLU A 38 9.27 0.93 0.80
CA GLU A 38 9.04 2.37 1.02
C GLU A 38 8.78 2.68 2.50
N LEU A 39 7.99 1.84 3.19
CA LEU A 39 7.81 1.93 4.63
C LEU A 39 9.15 1.82 5.38
N SER A 40 9.97 0.83 5.04
CA SER A 40 11.28 0.63 5.65
C SER A 40 12.19 1.84 5.41
N GLN A 41 12.20 2.38 4.18
CA GLN A 41 12.94 3.58 3.84
C GLN A 41 12.48 4.80 4.65
N SER A 42 11.16 4.99 4.80
CA SER A 42 10.61 6.12 5.55
C SER A 42 11.04 6.09 7.03
N ILE A 43 11.03 4.90 7.66
CA ILE A 43 11.45 4.72 9.05
C ILE A 43 12.94 5.01 9.22
N LEU A 44 13.78 4.52 8.29
CA LEU A 44 15.21 4.83 8.31
C LEU A 44 15.48 6.32 8.11
N HIS A 45 14.71 6.98 7.25
CA HIS A 45 14.82 8.42 7.03
C HIS A 45 14.30 9.25 8.22
N ASP A 46 13.32 8.74 8.99
CA ASP A 46 12.89 9.38 10.24
C ASP A 46 14.00 9.37 11.29
N GLU A 47 14.73 8.25 11.42
CA GLU A 47 15.80 8.09 12.41
C GLU A 47 17.09 8.80 12.00
N PHE A 48 17.52 8.64 10.75
CA PHE A 48 18.83 9.08 10.27
C PHE A 48 18.80 10.33 9.39
N GLY A 49 17.61 10.87 9.14
CA GLY A 49 17.40 11.96 8.19
C GLY A 49 17.35 11.46 6.75
N GLY A 50 16.41 12.01 5.96
CA GLY A 50 16.30 11.71 4.55
C GLY A 50 15.05 12.29 3.91
N ARG A 51 14.97 12.23 2.58
CA ARG A 51 13.90 12.86 1.80
C ARG A 51 12.49 12.28 2.04
N ALA A 52 12.40 11.12 2.68
CA ALA A 52 11.14 10.41 2.96
C ALA A 52 10.77 10.43 4.44
N ALA A 53 11.45 11.25 5.26
CA ALA A 53 11.07 11.43 6.65
C ALA A 53 9.65 12.02 6.76
N GLY A 54 8.90 11.60 7.76
CA GLY A 54 7.50 11.95 8.01
C GLY A 54 6.48 11.08 7.27
N MET A 55 6.94 10.12 6.46
CA MET A 55 6.05 9.32 5.58
C MET A 55 5.62 7.99 6.19
N THR A 56 6.17 7.54 7.31
CA THR A 56 5.91 6.20 7.87
C THR A 56 4.44 5.84 8.01
N ARG A 57 3.60 6.77 8.47
CA ARG A 57 2.16 6.52 8.56
C ARG A 57 1.52 6.31 7.19
N THR A 58 1.92 7.11 6.20
CA THR A 58 1.41 7.03 4.83
C THR A 58 1.81 5.71 4.19
N GLU A 59 3.08 5.33 4.26
CA GLU A 59 3.55 4.08 3.66
C GLU A 59 2.95 2.85 4.34
N LEU A 60 2.74 2.88 5.67
CA LEU A 60 2.04 1.79 6.35
C LEU A 60 0.57 1.65 5.90
N ILE A 61 -0.09 2.77 5.58
CA ILE A 61 -1.44 2.74 4.99
C ILE A 61 -1.38 2.14 3.57
N HIS A 62 -0.36 2.47 2.77
CA HIS A 62 -0.19 1.88 1.44
C HIS A 62 -0.01 0.36 1.51
N VAL A 63 0.84 -0.14 2.42
CA VAL A 63 1.01 -1.60 2.66
C VAL A 63 -0.34 -2.26 2.96
N ALA A 64 -1.12 -1.68 3.89
CA ALA A 64 -2.44 -2.22 4.24
C ALA A 64 -3.42 -2.17 3.05
N ALA A 65 -3.43 -1.06 2.30
CA ALA A 65 -4.27 -0.88 1.13
C ALA A 65 -3.97 -1.92 0.03
N VAL A 66 -2.70 -2.20 -0.25
CA VAL A 66 -2.30 -3.20 -1.24
C VAL A 66 -2.67 -4.62 -0.80
N ALA A 67 -2.44 -4.98 0.46
CA ALA A 67 -2.82 -6.29 0.98
C ALA A 67 -4.33 -6.56 0.86
N VAL A 68 -5.16 -5.55 1.16
CA VAL A 68 -6.61 -5.66 1.02
C VAL A 68 -7.03 -5.76 -0.46
N GLN A 69 -6.44 -4.95 -1.35
CA GLN A 69 -6.74 -5.02 -2.78
C GLN A 69 -6.39 -6.38 -3.39
N TRP A 70 -5.30 -7.00 -2.92
CA TRP A 70 -4.93 -8.36 -3.33
C TRP A 70 -5.99 -9.38 -2.90
N LEU A 71 -6.46 -9.34 -1.65
CA LEU A 71 -7.54 -10.22 -1.18
C LEU A 71 -8.83 -10.02 -1.99
N GLU A 72 -9.18 -8.79 -2.32
CA GLU A 72 -10.35 -8.53 -3.17
C GLU A 72 -10.17 -9.04 -4.60
N CYS A 73 -8.95 -8.98 -5.14
CA CYS A 73 -8.65 -9.61 -6.42
C CYS A 73 -8.85 -11.12 -6.37
N MET A 74 -8.45 -11.78 -5.27
CA MET A 74 -8.67 -13.21 -5.08
C MET A 74 -10.18 -13.52 -5.04
N LEU A 75 -10.94 -12.79 -4.23
CA LEU A 75 -12.40 -12.99 -4.09
C LEU A 75 -13.20 -12.71 -5.36
N ARG A 76 -12.73 -11.85 -6.26
CA ARG A 76 -13.35 -11.63 -7.58
C ARG A 76 -13.14 -12.79 -8.55
N ASN A 77 -12.09 -13.59 -8.33
CA ASN A 77 -11.66 -14.66 -9.23
C ASN A 77 -12.10 -16.05 -8.74
N GLU A 78 -12.79 -16.12 -7.59
CA GLU A 78 -13.53 -17.30 -7.11
C GLU A 78 -14.90 -17.42 -7.79
#